data_AF-A0A448MMV1-F1
#
_entry.id   AF-A0A448MMV1-F1
#
_cell.length_a   1.000
_cell.length_b   1.000
_cell.length_c   1.000
_cell.angle_alpha   90.00
_cell.angle_beta   90.00
_cell.angle_gamma   90.00
#
_symmetry.space_group_name_H-M   'P 1'
#
loop_
_entity.id
_entity.type
_entity.pdbx_description
1 polymer ?
#
loop_
_entity_poly.entity_id
_entity_poly.type
_entity_poly.pdbx_seq_one_letter_code
_entity_poly.pdbx_strand_id
1 'polypeptide(L)'
;MRQYISELEKKHQARIEKDPEFIGLNEELKIRDERRDRKFMSLNYQKRKAENDSDDARRLKSINDRFKREGKKLLKDIDALPKDYEAPDFFLKEAEKIAADLVKLSAKQEKLNAQTQQEANKTEIKK
;
A
#
# COMPACT_ATOMS: atom_id res chain seq x y z
N MET A 1 -4.24 -4.49 -23.01
CA MET A 1 -4.25 -4.39 -21.53
C MET A 1 -3.39 -5.46 -20.84
N ARG A 2 -3.59 -6.77 -21.10
CA ARG A 2 -2.80 -7.84 -20.43
C ARG A 2 -1.27 -7.69 -20.55
N GLN A 3 -0.79 -7.12 -21.65
CA GLN A 3 0.64 -6.89 -21.90
C GLN A 3 1.35 -5.99 -20.87
N TYR A 4 0.61 -5.13 -20.15
CA TYR A 4 1.21 -4.20 -19.18
C TYR A 4 1.18 -4.73 -17.74
N ILE A 5 0.46 -5.83 -17.48
CA ILE A 5 0.22 -6.33 -16.10
C ILE A 5 1.54 -6.64 -15.39
N SER A 6 2.46 -7.36 -16.04
CA SER A 6 3.72 -7.75 -15.40
C SER A 6 4.60 -6.56 -15.02
N GLU A 7 4.64 -5.51 -15.85
CA GLU A 7 5.43 -4.31 -15.53
C GLU A 7 4.77 -3.47 -14.44
N LEU A 8 3.43 -3.36 -14.46
CA LEU A 8 2.67 -2.68 -13.40
C LEU A 8 2.81 -3.40 -12.06
N GLU A 9 2.75 -4.72 -12.05
CA GLU A 9 2.92 -5.55 -10.86
C GLU A 9 4.29 -5.35 -10.23
N LYS A 10 5.37 -5.36 -11.03
CA LYS A 10 6.72 -5.07 -10.53
C LYS A 10 6.83 -3.68 -9.89
N LYS A 11 6.25 -2.66 -10.53
CA LYS A 11 6.27 -1.28 -10.00
C LYS A 11 5.44 -1.15 -8.73
N HIS A 12 4.27 -1.78 -8.69
CA HIS A 12 3.42 -1.85 -7.52
C HIS A 12 4.14 -2.51 -6.34
N GLN A 13 4.70 -3.70 -6.56
CA GLN A 13 5.44 -4.46 -5.53
C GLN A 13 6.59 -3.63 -4.94
N ALA A 14 7.39 -2.99 -5.80
CA ALA A 14 8.50 -2.14 -5.36
C ALA A 14 8.06 -0.90 -4.56
N ARG A 15 6.82 -0.42 -4.76
CA ARG A 15 6.24 0.68 -3.99
C ARG A 15 5.72 0.23 -2.63
N ILE A 16 4.91 -0.83 -2.60
CA ILE A 16 4.31 -1.30 -1.34
C ILE A 16 5.37 -1.82 -0.36
N GLU A 17 6.50 -2.34 -0.85
CA GLU A 17 7.62 -2.76 -0.01
C GLU A 17 8.29 -1.60 0.76
N LYS A 18 8.14 -0.37 0.27
CA LYS A 18 8.73 0.84 0.85
C LYS A 18 7.72 1.70 1.60
N ASP A 19 6.43 1.48 1.35
CA ASP A 19 5.36 2.30 1.90
C ASP A 19 5.04 1.87 3.34
N PRO A 20 5.21 2.77 4.35
CA PRO A 20 4.94 2.44 5.75
C PRO A 20 3.52 1.95 6.01
N GLU A 21 2.52 2.40 5.25
CA GLU A 21 1.13 1.99 5.43
C GLU A 21 0.94 0.52 5.02
N PHE A 22 1.55 0.11 3.90
CA PHE A 22 1.51 -1.29 3.45
C PHE A 22 2.35 -2.22 4.33
N ILE A 23 3.46 -1.73 4.88
CA ILE A 23 4.26 -2.48 5.87
C ILE A 23 3.43 -2.74 7.13
N GLY A 24 2.80 -1.69 7.69
CA GLY A 24 1.93 -1.82 8.87
C GLY A 24 0.75 -2.75 8.62
N LEU A 25 0.10 -2.64 7.45
CA LEU A 25 -0.97 -3.55 7.04
C LEU A 25 -0.52 -5.02 7.02
N ASN A 26 0.68 -5.31 6.51
CA ASN A 26 1.19 -6.67 6.45
C ASN A 26 1.45 -7.25 7.86
N GLU A 27 1.89 -6.43 8.81
CA GLU A 27 2.00 -6.82 10.22
C GLU A 27 0.63 -7.13 10.83
N GLU A 28 -0.38 -6.30 10.57
CA GLU A 28 -1.75 -6.52 11.03
C GLU A 28 -2.37 -7.80 10.44
N LEU A 29 -2.12 -8.08 9.17
CA LEU A 29 -2.59 -9.31 8.52
C LEU A 29 -1.98 -10.56 9.15
N LYS A 30 -0.69 -10.54 9.51
CA LYS A 30 -0.05 -11.65 10.24
C LYS A 30 -0.72 -11.89 11.58
N ILE A 31 -0.92 -10.82 12.37
CA ILE A 31 -1.60 -10.91 13.67
C ILE A 31 -3.03 -11.44 13.50
N ARG A 32 -3.75 -10.96 12.48
CA ARG A 32 -5.10 -11.45 12.15
C ARG A 32 -5.08 -12.94 11.84
N ASP A 33 -4.14 -13.41 11.03
CA ASP A 33 -4.02 -14.81 10.64
C ASP A 33 -3.71 -15.70 11.84
N GLU A 34 -2.73 -15.33 12.64
CA GLU A 34 -2.40 -16.00 13.91
C GLU A 34 -3.63 -16.10 14.81
N ARG A 35 -4.40 -15.00 14.93
CA ARG A 35 -5.61 -14.95 15.76
C ARG A 35 -6.75 -15.78 15.20
N ARG A 36 -6.94 -15.80 13.87
CA ARG A 36 -7.95 -16.61 13.18
C ARG A 36 -7.70 -18.10 13.42
N ASP A 37 -6.45 -18.51 13.45
CA ASP A 37 -6.08 -19.92 13.65
C ASP A 37 -6.30 -20.36 15.12
N ARG A 38 -6.39 -19.42 16.07
CA ARG A 38 -6.79 -19.71 17.46
C ARG A 38 -8.29 -20.04 17.54
N LYS A 39 -8.60 -21.29 17.88
CA LYS A 39 -9.98 -21.79 18.05
C LYS A 39 -10.58 -21.62 19.45
N PHE A 40 -9.84 -21.00 20.36
CA PHE A 40 -10.26 -20.80 21.74
C PHE A 40 -9.92 -19.39 22.20
N MET A 41 -10.69 -18.89 23.17
CA MET A 41 -10.49 -17.59 23.80
C MET A 41 -10.37 -17.77 25.30
N SER A 42 -9.43 -17.07 25.93
CA SER A 42 -9.31 -17.12 27.39
C SER A 42 -10.46 -16.37 28.05
N LEU A 43 -11.06 -16.96 29.08
CA LEU A 43 -12.04 -16.27 29.93
C LEU A 43 -11.38 -15.56 31.13
N ASN A 44 -10.06 -15.67 31.27
CA ASN A 44 -9.35 -15.01 32.35
C ASN A 44 -9.26 -13.50 32.07
N TYR A 45 -9.78 -12.70 33.00
CA TYR A 45 -9.81 -11.25 32.88
C TYR A 45 -8.42 -10.63 32.69
N GLN A 46 -7.42 -11.02 33.50
CA GLN A 46 -6.08 -10.46 33.41
C GLN A 46 -5.43 -10.73 32.05
N LYS A 47 -5.61 -11.94 31.51
CA LYS A 47 -5.12 -12.29 30.17
C LYS A 47 -5.81 -11.46 29.09
N ARG A 48 -7.15 -11.33 29.14
CA ARG A 48 -7.93 -10.55 28.17
C ARG A 48 -7.60 -9.06 28.24
N LYS A 49 -7.40 -8.52 29.44
CA LYS A 49 -6.97 -7.14 29.65
C LYS A 49 -5.59 -6.89 29.04
N ALA A 50 -4.62 -7.76 29.29
CA ALA A 50 -3.28 -7.62 28.71
C ALA A 50 -3.28 -7.71 27.17
N GLU A 51 -4.09 -8.58 26.58
CA GLU A 51 -4.27 -8.64 25.12
C GLU A 51 -4.83 -7.33 24.56
N ASN A 52 -5.89 -6.79 25.19
CA ASN A 52 -6.50 -5.53 24.76
C ASN A 52 -5.53 -4.34 24.93
N ASP A 53 -4.88 -4.21 26.08
CA ASP A 53 -3.91 -3.15 26.36
C ASP A 53 -2.75 -3.17 25.32
N SER A 54 -2.32 -4.36 24.89
CA SER A 54 -1.31 -4.52 23.84
C SER A 54 -1.81 -4.12 22.45
N ASP A 55 -3.08 -4.36 22.14
CA ASP A 55 -3.67 -3.98 20.85
C ASP A 55 -3.87 -2.46 20.77
N ASP A 56 -4.33 -1.85 21.87
CA ASP A 56 -4.49 -0.40 21.96
C ASP A 56 -3.15 0.32 21.85
N ALA A 57 -2.10 -0.20 22.52
CA ALA A 57 -0.75 0.33 22.39
C ALA A 57 -0.22 0.21 20.94
N ARG A 58 -0.48 -0.91 20.26
CA ARG A 58 -0.09 -1.09 18.84
C ARG A 58 -0.81 -0.09 17.94
N ARG A 59 -2.12 0.07 18.14
CA ARG A 59 -2.94 1.00 17.34
C ARG A 59 -2.55 2.45 17.57
N LEU A 60 -2.32 2.85 18.82
CA LEU A 60 -1.83 4.18 19.17
C LEU A 60 -0.47 4.46 18.53
N LYS A 61 0.45 3.49 18.57
CA LYS A 61 1.76 3.60 17.91
C LYS A 61 1.61 3.82 16.41
N SER A 62 0.77 3.02 15.73
CA SER A 62 0.53 3.14 14.29
C SER A 62 -0.01 4.54 13.90
N ILE A 63 -0.99 5.05 14.66
CA ILE A 63 -1.55 6.39 14.46
C ILE A 63 -0.49 7.48 14.69
N ASN A 64 0.30 7.36 15.76
CA ASN A 64 1.36 8.33 16.06
C ASN A 64 2.49 8.32 15.02
N ASP A 65 2.86 7.14 14.52
CA ASP A 65 3.83 7.02 13.44
C ASP A 65 3.31 7.71 12.16
N ARG A 66 2.01 7.62 11.88
CA ARG A 66 1.35 8.36 10.80
C ARG A 66 1.33 9.86 11.05
N PHE A 67 0.93 10.30 12.25
CA PHE A 67 0.90 11.72 12.60
C PHE A 67 2.29 12.36 12.53
N LYS A 68 3.33 11.61 12.89
CA LYS A 68 4.72 12.04 12.72
C LYS A 68 5.08 12.24 11.24
N ARG A 69 4.62 11.37 10.34
CA ARG A 69 4.80 11.55 8.88
C ARG A 69 4.02 12.75 8.35
N GLU A 70 2.84 13.00 8.89
CA GLU A 70 1.97 14.12 8.51
C GLU A 70 2.32 15.45 9.20
N GLY A 71 3.30 15.47 10.13
CA GLY A 71 3.67 16.66 10.90
C GLY A 71 2.61 17.09 11.94
N LYS A 72 1.67 16.21 12.29
CA LYS A 72 0.62 16.45 13.29
C LYS A 72 1.13 16.17 14.71
N LYS A 73 0.42 16.72 15.70
CA LYS A 73 0.71 16.46 17.12
C LYS A 73 0.38 15.02 17.48
N LEU A 74 1.30 14.35 18.17
CA LEU A 74 1.10 12.99 18.65
C LEU A 74 -0.05 12.95 19.67
N LEU A 75 -0.80 11.86 19.64
CA LEU A 75 -1.85 11.54 20.60
C LEU A 75 -1.23 10.88 21.84
N LYS A 76 -1.75 11.26 23.01
CA LYS A 76 -1.38 10.63 24.29
C LYS A 76 -2.13 9.32 24.52
N ASP A 77 -3.35 9.24 24.00
CA ASP A 77 -4.27 8.12 24.16
C ASP A 77 -5.07 7.94 22.87
N ILE A 78 -5.55 6.72 22.63
CA ILE A 78 -6.41 6.39 21.50
C ILE A 78 -7.75 7.13 21.55
N ASP A 79 -8.25 7.40 22.77
CA ASP A 79 -9.49 8.15 22.98
C ASP A 79 -9.36 9.65 22.63
N ALA A 80 -8.13 10.15 22.51
CA ALA A 80 -7.87 11.51 22.06
C ALA A 80 -7.98 11.65 20.53
N LEU A 81 -8.21 10.56 19.80
CA LEU A 81 -8.45 10.59 18.36
C LEU A 81 -9.79 11.28 18.07
N PRO A 82 -9.84 12.32 17.22
CA PRO A 82 -11.09 12.96 16.83
C PRO A 82 -12.07 11.95 16.23
N LYS A 83 -13.37 12.06 16.56
CA LYS A 83 -14.41 11.13 16.04
C LYS A 83 -14.63 11.26 14.53
N ASP A 84 -14.29 12.42 13.98
CA ASP A 84 -14.28 12.76 12.57
C ASP A 84 -12.93 12.47 11.89
N TYR A 85 -12.01 11.78 12.58
CA TYR A 85 -10.75 11.37 11.97
C TYR A 85 -10.98 10.29 10.90
N GLU A 86 -10.63 10.64 9.66
CA GLU A 86 -10.52 9.70 8.56
C GLU A 86 -9.06 9.32 8.33
N ALA A 87 -8.79 8.02 8.32
CA ALA A 87 -7.49 7.49 7.93
C ALA A 87 -7.26 7.76 6.42
N PRO A 88 -6.02 8.08 6.01
CA PRO A 88 -5.70 8.18 4.58
C PRO A 88 -6.00 6.87 3.85
N ASP A 89 -6.72 6.97 2.73
CA ASP A 89 -6.95 5.83 1.83
C ASP A 89 -5.70 5.55 0.99
N PHE A 90 -4.80 4.76 1.56
CA PHE A 90 -3.54 4.36 0.91
C PHE A 90 -3.77 3.39 -0.26
N PHE A 91 -4.89 2.66 -0.30
CA PHE A 91 -5.24 1.82 -1.44
C PHE A 91 -5.59 2.66 -2.66
N LEU A 92 -6.43 3.69 -2.47
CA LEU A 92 -6.77 4.62 -3.54
C LEU A 92 -5.53 5.35 -4.05
N LYS A 93 -4.63 5.77 -3.15
CA LYS A 93 -3.37 6.41 -3.55
C LYS A 93 -2.45 5.49 -4.36
N GLU A 94 -2.42 4.19 -4.06
CA GLU A 94 -1.67 3.24 -4.88
C GLU A 94 -2.37 2.96 -6.22
N ALA A 95 -3.70 2.89 -6.24
CA ALA A 95 -4.48 2.76 -7.48
C ALA A 95 -4.25 3.96 -8.43
N GLU A 96 -4.21 5.19 -7.91
CA GLU A 96 -3.84 6.39 -8.67
C GLU A 96 -2.46 6.25 -9.33
N LYS A 97 -1.46 5.75 -8.58
CA LYS A 97 -0.09 5.53 -9.10
C LYS A 97 -0.07 4.44 -10.18
N ILE A 98 -0.80 3.34 -10.00
CA ILE A 98 -0.93 2.27 -11.00
C ILE A 98 -1.58 2.80 -12.28
N ALA A 99 -2.64 3.61 -12.17
CA ALA A 99 -3.29 4.23 -13.32
C ALA A 99 -2.34 5.20 -14.06
N ALA A 100 -1.59 6.02 -13.32
CA ALA A 100 -0.57 6.91 -13.90
C ALA A 100 0.54 6.12 -14.63
N ASP A 101 0.97 4.99 -14.08
CA ASP A 101 1.94 4.11 -14.73
C ASP A 101 1.38 3.49 -16.01
N LEU A 102 0.12 3.07 -16.02
CA LEU A 102 -0.53 2.53 -17.21
C LEU A 102 -0.53 3.55 -18.35
N VAL A 103 -0.87 4.82 -18.06
CA VAL A 103 -0.82 5.90 -19.05
C VAL A 103 0.60 6.07 -19.60
N LYS A 104 1.63 6.11 -18.73
CA LYS A 104 3.03 6.22 -19.16
C LYS A 104 3.48 5.05 -20.03
N LEU A 105 3.05 3.83 -19.70
CA LEU A 105 3.39 2.63 -20.47
C LEU A 105 2.70 2.61 -21.85
N SER A 106 1.44 3.03 -21.91
CA SER A 106 0.72 3.15 -23.19
C SER A 106 1.39 4.16 -24.12
N ALA A 107 1.70 5.37 -23.63
CA ALA A 107 2.37 6.40 -24.39
C ALA A 107 3.80 6.00 -24.82
N LYS A 108 4.53 5.25 -23.98
CA LYS A 108 5.85 4.71 -24.32
C LYS A 108 5.73 3.67 -25.45
N GLN A 109 4.72 2.81 -25.41
CA GLN A 109 4.49 1.81 -26.46
C GLN A 109 4.14 2.45 -27.80
N GLU A 110 3.32 3.51 -27.81
CA GLU A 110 2.99 4.26 -29.02
C GLU A 110 4.23 4.89 -29.66
N LYS A 111 5.11 5.50 -28.85
CA LYS A 111 6.39 6.06 -29.32
C LYS A 111 7.32 4.98 -29.87
N LEU A 112 7.39 3.83 -29.19
CA LEU A 112 8.21 2.70 -29.63
C LEU A 112 7.73 2.20 -30.99
N ASN A 113 6.42 1.99 -31.15
CA ASN A 113 5.82 1.53 -32.41
C ASN A 113 6.05 2.52 -33.56
N ALA A 114 5.97 3.83 -33.30
CA ALA A 114 6.23 4.87 -34.28
C ALA A 114 7.71 4.91 -34.73
N GLN A 115 8.65 4.61 -33.83
CA GLN A 115 10.08 4.52 -34.16
C GLN A 115 10.38 3.27 -35.00
N THR A 116 9.79 2.12 -34.66
CA THR A 116 9.97 0.89 -35.43
C THR A 116 9.44 1.03 -36.87
N GLN A 117 8.36 1.78 -37.07
CA GLN A 117 7.81 2.07 -38.41
C GLN A 117 8.70 3.02 -39.22
N GLN A 118 9.35 3.99 -38.58
CA GLN A 118 10.29 4.89 -39.26
C GLN A 118 11.59 4.20 -39.67
N GLU A 119 12.08 3.24 -38.87
CA GLU A 119 13.26 2.42 -39.19
C GLU A 119 12.96 1.40 -40.30
N ALA A 120 11.79 0.77 -40.29
CA ALA A 120 11.35 -0.12 -41.36
C ALA A 120 11.26 0.61 -42.71
N ASN A 121 10.62 1.78 -42.74
CA ASN A 121 10.49 2.58 -43.96
C ASN A 121 11.85 3.10 -44.49
N LYS A 122 12.81 3.43 -43.61
CA LYS A 122 14.17 3.80 -44.03
C LYS A 122 14.97 2.64 -44.62
N THR A 123 14.65 1.41 -44.24
CA THR A 123 15.36 0.20 -44.68
C THR A 123 14.85 -0.27 -46.05
N GLU A 124 13.56 -0.04 -46.36
CA GLU A 124 12.99 -0.30 -47.69
C GLU A 124 13.45 0.71 -48.76
N ILE A 125 13.72 1.96 -48.38
CA ILE A 125 14.21 3.01 -49.31
C ILE A 125 15.70 2.79 -49.72
N LYS A 126 16.42 1.87 -49.06
CA LYS A 126 17.84 1.53 -49.36
C LYS A 126 18.02 0.25 -50.21
N LYS A 127 16.94 -0.37 -50.69
CA LYS A 127 16.97 -1.42 -51.72
C LYS A 127 16.48 -0.85 -53.05
#